data_AF-A0A1Q6FY43-F1
#
_entry.id   AF-A0A1Q6FY43-F1
#
_cell.length_a   1.000
_cell.length_b   1.000
_cell.length_c   1.000
_cell.angle_alpha   90.00
_cell.angle_beta   90.00
_cell.angle_gamma   90.00
#
_symmetry.space_group_name_H-M   'P 1'
#
loop_
_entity.id
_entity.type
_entity.pdbx_description
1 polymer ?
#
loop_
_entity_poly.entity_id
_entity_poly.type
_entity_poly.pdbx_seq_one_letter_code
_entity_poly.pdbx_strand_id
1 'polypeptide(L)'
;MNLRDIKKDIEYVLGAFVEDCSVVAEVKPELADGKVAELMEEAINLYNELKDKAGAKVEGPKKAYYTALRKEILEKTDALYEKLSATVKETVK
;
A
#
# COMPACT_ATOMS: atom_id res chain seq x y z
N MET A 1 -11.32 -4.01 -16.56
CA MET A 1 -9.99 -3.92 -15.97
C MET A 1 -9.00 -4.71 -16.76
N ASN A 2 -7.87 -4.11 -17.07
CA ASN A 2 -6.76 -4.70 -17.80
C ASN A 2 -5.44 -4.53 -17.00
N LEU A 3 -4.34 -5.03 -17.57
CA LEU A 3 -3.00 -4.94 -16.95
C LEU A 3 -2.53 -3.50 -16.69
N ARG A 4 -2.85 -2.55 -17.58
CA ARG A 4 -2.48 -1.15 -17.40
C ARG A 4 -3.25 -0.52 -16.24
N ASP A 5 -4.55 -0.79 -16.15
CA ASP A 5 -5.40 -0.27 -15.08
C ASP A 5 -4.90 -0.73 -13.71
N ILE A 6 -4.64 -2.04 -13.55
CA ILE A 6 -4.25 -2.58 -12.25
C ILE A 6 -2.86 -2.10 -11.80
N LYS A 7 -1.92 -1.90 -12.74
CA LYS A 7 -0.60 -1.34 -12.42
C LYS A 7 -0.72 0.10 -11.91
N LYS A 8 -1.62 0.89 -12.50
CA LYS A 8 -1.91 2.24 -12.00
C LYS A 8 -2.55 2.22 -10.62
N ASP A 9 -3.47 1.28 -10.37
CA ASP A 9 -4.06 1.16 -9.04
C ASP A 9 -2.99 0.85 -7.98
N ILE A 10 -2.05 -0.06 -8.26
CA ILE A 10 -0.93 -0.38 -7.36
C ILE A 10 -0.08 0.86 -7.11
N GLU A 11 0.30 1.58 -8.17
CA GLU A 11 1.14 2.79 -8.08
C GLU A 11 0.46 3.92 -7.31
N TYR A 12 -0.80 4.22 -7.62
CA TYR A 12 -1.49 5.35 -6.99
C TYR A 12 -1.89 5.05 -5.56
N VAL A 13 -2.37 3.83 -5.26
CA VAL A 13 -2.86 3.51 -3.92
C VAL A 13 -1.71 3.37 -2.92
N LEU A 14 -0.66 2.62 -3.26
CA LEU A 14 0.49 2.49 -2.36
C LEU A 14 1.42 3.69 -2.39
N GLY A 15 1.50 4.39 -3.52
CA GLY A 15 2.22 5.66 -3.61
C GLY A 15 1.63 6.71 -2.67
N ALA A 16 0.30 6.85 -2.66
CA ALA A 16 -0.39 7.74 -1.72
C ALA A 16 -0.12 7.36 -0.26
N PHE A 17 -0.16 6.07 0.08
CA PHE A 17 0.16 5.62 1.44
C PHE A 17 1.60 5.98 1.86
N VAL A 18 2.59 5.81 0.97
CA VAL A 18 3.98 6.18 1.25
C VAL A 18 4.13 7.70 1.43
N GLU A 19 3.45 8.49 0.60
CA GLU A 19 3.41 9.96 0.75
C GLU A 19 2.78 10.38 2.08
N ASP A 20 1.68 9.74 2.50
CA ASP A 20 1.05 9.98 3.79
C ASP A 20 1.99 9.64 4.96
N CYS A 21 2.74 8.54 4.87
CA CYS A 21 3.78 8.22 5.84
C CYS A 21 4.87 9.32 5.89
N SER A 22 5.25 9.91 4.75
CA SER A 22 6.24 11.00 4.70
C SER A 22 5.69 12.25 5.38
N VAL A 23 4.43 12.60 5.13
CA VAL A 23 3.76 13.70 5.83
C VAL A 23 3.73 13.45 7.34
N VAL A 24 3.40 12.23 7.78
CA VAL A 24 3.43 11.87 9.21
C VAL A 24 4.84 12.04 9.80
N ALA A 25 5.88 11.59 9.11
CA ALA A 25 7.26 11.74 9.56
C ALA A 25 7.70 13.20 9.67
N GLU A 26 7.23 14.08 8.78
CA GLU A 26 7.50 15.52 8.84
C GLU A 26 6.78 16.22 9.99
N VAL A 27 5.51 15.88 10.24
CA VAL A 27 4.71 16.53 11.30
C VAL A 27 4.93 15.91 12.69
N LYS A 28 5.44 14.66 12.74
CA LYS A 28 5.80 13.93 13.96
C LYS A 28 7.20 13.30 13.81
N PRO A 29 8.27 14.09 13.86
CA PRO A 29 9.65 13.61 13.68
C PRO A 29 10.05 12.49 14.65
N GLU A 30 9.46 12.44 15.84
CA GLU A 30 9.68 11.39 16.84
C GLU A 30 9.24 9.98 16.37
N LEU A 31 8.40 9.91 15.34
CA LEU A 31 7.93 8.67 14.72
C LEU A 31 8.70 8.28 13.46
N ALA A 32 9.49 9.21 12.89
CA ALA A 32 10.09 9.08 11.57
C ALA A 32 11.03 7.87 11.46
N ASP A 33 11.96 7.72 12.40
CA ASP A 33 12.97 6.65 12.38
C ASP A 33 12.50 5.33 13.01
N GLY A 34 11.20 5.21 13.30
CA GLY A 34 10.61 4.05 13.96
C GLY A 34 9.51 3.39 13.15
N LYS A 35 8.33 3.27 13.77
CA LYS A 35 7.17 2.58 13.20
C LYS A 35 6.74 3.12 11.82
N VAL A 36 6.95 4.42 11.55
CA VAL A 36 6.59 5.00 10.24
C VAL A 36 7.52 4.53 9.13
N ALA A 37 8.84 4.47 9.38
CA ALA A 37 9.78 3.90 8.42
C ALA A 37 9.51 2.42 8.13
N GLU A 38 9.18 1.62 9.17
CA GLU A 38 8.79 0.22 9.00
C GLU A 38 7.53 0.07 8.14
N LEU A 39 6.53 0.95 8.32
CA LEU A 39 5.31 0.95 7.51
C LEU A 39 5.58 1.36 6.05
N MET A 40 6.48 2.31 5.80
CA MET A 40 6.91 2.63 4.44
C MET A 40 7.57 1.42 3.76
N GLU A 41 8.44 0.70 4.47
CA GLU A 41 9.08 -0.51 3.95
C GLU A 41 8.05 -1.61 3.67
N GLU A 42 7.09 -1.82 4.58
CA GLU A 42 5.99 -2.77 4.37
C GLU A 42 5.17 -2.43 3.11
N ALA A 43 4.88 -1.14 2.89
CA ALA A 43 4.18 -0.67 1.69
C ALA A 43 4.98 -0.90 0.40
N ILE A 44 6.30 -0.67 0.42
CA ILE A 44 7.19 -0.92 -0.72
C ILE A 44 7.26 -2.42 -1.04
N ASN A 45 7.35 -3.27 -0.01
CA ASN A 45 7.33 -4.72 -0.18
C ASN A 45 6.01 -5.19 -0.79
N LEU A 46 4.89 -4.66 -0.29
CA LEU A 46 3.57 -4.93 -0.84
C LEU A 46 3.44 -4.46 -2.30
N TYR A 47 3.98 -3.28 -2.64
CA TYR A 47 4.00 -2.77 -4.00
C TYR A 47 4.70 -3.75 -4.95
N ASN A 48 5.88 -4.26 -4.56
CA ASN A 48 6.63 -5.22 -5.36
C ASN A 48 5.86 -6.54 -5.51
N GLU A 49 5.29 -7.08 -4.42
CA GLU A 49 4.46 -8.29 -4.44
C GLU A 49 3.29 -8.16 -5.44
N LEU A 50 2.55 -7.05 -5.36
CA LEU A 50 1.37 -6.83 -6.21
C LEU A 50 1.76 -6.59 -7.67
N LYS A 51 2.91 -5.93 -7.92
CA LYS A 51 3.43 -5.72 -9.27
C LYS A 51 3.83 -7.04 -9.93
N ASP A 52 4.43 -7.95 -9.17
CA ASP A 52 4.76 -9.30 -9.63
C ASP A 52 3.48 -10.09 -9.94
N LYS A 53 2.47 -10.04 -9.06
CA LYS A 53 1.14 -10.64 -9.32
C LYS A 53 0.49 -10.07 -10.58
N ALA A 54 0.50 -8.75 -10.75
CA ALA A 54 -0.05 -8.11 -11.93
C ALA A 54 0.64 -8.57 -13.23
N GLY A 55 1.96 -8.81 -13.17
CA GLY A 55 2.77 -9.29 -14.30
C GLY A 55 2.71 -10.80 -14.56
N ALA A 56 2.14 -11.58 -13.64
CA ALA A 56 2.09 -13.03 -13.75
C ALA A 56 1.30 -13.49 -14.99
N LYS A 57 1.67 -14.65 -15.53
CA LYS A 57 0.86 -15.32 -16.54
C LYS A 57 -0.37 -15.90 -15.85
N VAL A 58 -1.55 -15.48 -16.29
CA VAL A 58 -2.83 -15.91 -15.72
C VAL A 58 -3.62 -16.69 -16.75
N GLU A 59 -4.04 -17.89 -16.38
CA GLU A 59 -4.98 -18.69 -17.16
C GLU A 59 -6.43 -18.26 -16.86
N GLY A 60 -7.29 -18.26 -17.88
CA GLY A 60 -8.70 -17.88 -17.72
C GLY A 60 -8.99 -16.37 -17.86
N PRO A 61 -10.15 -15.90 -17.33
CA PRO A 61 -10.64 -14.56 -17.61
C PRO A 61 -9.84 -13.47 -16.88
N LYS A 62 -8.90 -12.84 -17.60
CA LYS A 62 -8.02 -11.76 -17.09
C LYS A 62 -8.76 -10.64 -16.34
N LYS A 63 -9.95 -10.26 -16.80
CA LYS A 63 -10.76 -9.22 -16.14
C LYS A 63 -11.13 -9.60 -14.70
N ALA A 64 -11.52 -10.86 -14.47
CA ALA A 64 -11.89 -11.35 -13.15
C ALA A 64 -10.67 -11.39 -12.23
N TYR A 65 -9.53 -11.88 -12.75
CA TYR A 65 -8.26 -11.90 -12.02
C TYR A 65 -7.86 -10.50 -11.54
N TYR A 66 -7.80 -9.53 -12.45
CA TYR A 66 -7.43 -8.17 -12.04
C TYR A 66 -8.45 -7.60 -11.05
N THR A 67 -9.75 -7.87 -11.22
CA THR A 67 -10.80 -7.38 -10.29
C THR A 67 -10.58 -7.89 -8.87
N ALA A 68 -10.21 -9.16 -8.72
CA ALA A 68 -9.80 -9.72 -7.43
C ALA A 68 -8.52 -9.07 -6.91
N LEU A 69 -7.52 -8.84 -7.78
CA LEU A 69 -6.27 -8.19 -7.38
C LEU A 69 -6.51 -6.74 -6.89
N ARG A 70 -7.42 -5.98 -7.51
CA ARG A 70 -7.78 -4.64 -7.00
C ARG A 70 -8.38 -4.70 -5.60
N LYS A 71 -9.24 -5.68 -5.33
CA LYS A 71 -9.79 -5.88 -4.00
C LYS A 71 -8.67 -6.16 -2.99
N GLU A 72 -7.70 -7.01 -3.35
CA GLU A 72 -6.52 -7.28 -2.52
C GLU A 72 -5.68 -6.02 -2.25
N ILE A 73 -5.47 -5.17 -3.27
CA ILE A 73 -4.76 -3.88 -3.10
C ILE A 73 -5.45 -3.05 -2.01
N LEU A 74 -6.77 -2.84 -2.15
CA LEU A 74 -7.53 -2.00 -1.22
C LEU A 74 -7.52 -2.59 0.20
N GLU A 75 -7.81 -3.88 0.35
CA GLU A 75 -7.85 -4.53 1.67
C GLU A 75 -6.49 -4.48 2.40
N LYS A 76 -5.39 -4.69 1.67
CA LYS A 76 -4.05 -4.65 2.27
C LYS A 76 -3.60 -3.22 2.56
N THR A 77 -3.92 -2.25 1.70
CA THR A 77 -3.61 -0.84 1.97
C THR A 77 -4.44 -0.29 3.13
N ASP A 78 -5.73 -0.66 3.24
CA ASP A 78 -6.56 -0.29 4.40
C ASP A 78 -5.94 -0.80 5.70
N ALA A 79 -5.42 -2.04 5.71
CA ALA A 79 -4.71 -2.58 6.88
C ALA A 79 -3.43 -1.79 7.23
N LEU A 80 -2.70 -1.27 6.24
CA LEU A 80 -1.57 -0.38 6.48
C LEU A 80 -2.01 0.96 7.10
N TYR A 81 -3.12 1.54 6.62
CA TYR A 81 -3.69 2.76 7.21
C TYR A 81 -4.15 2.57 8.65
N GLU A 82 -4.73 1.42 8.99
CA GLU A 82 -5.08 1.11 10.39
C GLU A 82 -3.84 1.09 11.29
N LYS A 83 -2.72 0.50 10.82
CA LYS A 83 -1.45 0.51 11.56
C LYS A 83 -0.87 1.91 11.71
N LEU A 84 -0.91 2.72 10.65
CA LEU A 84 -0.44 4.11 10.68
C LEU A 84 -1.27 4.96 11.66
N SER A 85 -2.60 4.83 11.58
CA SER A 85 -3.56 5.48 12.49
C SER A 85 -3.32 5.09 13.95
N ALA A 86 -3.08 3.81 14.23
CA ALA A 86 -2.74 3.35 15.58
C ALA A 86 -1.41 3.97 16.07
N THR A 87 -0.38 3.97 15.22
CA THR A 87 0.93 4.56 15.50
C THR A 87 0.84 6.05 15.85
N VAL A 88 0.05 6.81 15.07
CA VAL A 88 -0.13 8.25 15.32
C VAL A 88 -0.93 8.52 16.59
N LYS A 89 -1.88 7.65 16.97
CA LYS A 89 -2.70 7.81 18.18
C LYS A 89 -1.94 7.52 19.48
N GLU A 90 -0.99 6.58 19.45
CA GLU A 90 -0.17 6.24 20.61
C GLU A 90 0.65 7.43 21.13
N THR A 91 0.99 8.40 20.27
CA THR A 91 1.77 9.60 20.61
C THR A 91 0.94 10.80 21.07
N VAL A 92 -0.39 10.68 21.15
CA VAL A 92 -1.29 11.78 21.57
C VAL A 92 -1.73 11.64 23.05
N LYS A 93 -1.18 10.67 23.78
CA LYS A 93 -1.41 10.51 25.24
C LYS A 93 -0.38 11.26 26.06
#